data_AF-A0A512BVY4-F1
#
_entry.id   AF-A0A512BVY4-F1
#
_cell.length_a   1.000
_cell.length_b   1.000
_cell.length_c   1.000
_cell.angle_alpha   90.00
_cell.angle_beta   90.00
_cell.angle_gamma   90.00
#
_symmetry.space_group_name_H-M   'P 1'
#
loop_
_entity.id
_entity.type
_entity.pdbx_description
1 polymer ?
#
loop_
_entity_poly.entity_id
_entity_poly.type
_entity_poly.pdbx_seq_one_letter_code
_entity_poly.pdbx_strand_id
1 'polypeptide(L)'
;MEVSVREVLSGITTMRDMVKAFQNEAHCRRLVQAMVWPKGRICPACGYRRSIALTGRENGKRARSGLYQCSSGTCRFQFTVTTRTPLHATKLPLRTWLSGLWLMLQSDKGISSIRLAEALGVSQPTAWRMGHALRLMVGRERALDGVVEIDGLYLGGKPRREVDYSPPGRGRKGQPNDLHEGGVT
;
A
#
# COMPACT_ATOMS: atom_id res chain seq x y z
N MET A 1 -0.27 -8.57 -27.25
CA MET A 1 -1.42 -7.88 -26.64
C MET A 1 -0.94 -7.11 -25.42
N GLU A 2 -0.33 -5.94 -25.64
CA GLU A 2 -0.08 -4.99 -24.55
C GLU A 2 -1.40 -4.30 -24.24
N VAL A 3 -2.21 -4.90 -23.36
CA VAL A 3 -3.31 -4.16 -22.75
C VAL A 3 -2.68 -3.03 -21.97
N SER A 4 -3.04 -1.79 -22.28
CA SER A 4 -2.47 -0.63 -21.57
C SER A 4 -2.84 -0.76 -20.11
N VAL A 5 -1.86 -0.72 -19.22
CA VAL A 5 -2.08 -0.81 -17.75
C VAL A 5 -3.14 0.20 -17.30
N ARG A 6 -3.16 1.37 -17.95
CA ARG A 6 -4.14 2.42 -17.68
C ARG A 6 -5.56 1.98 -18.00
N GLU A 7 -5.79 1.29 -19.11
CA GLU A 7 -7.11 0.79 -19.49
C GLU A 7 -7.61 -0.22 -18.45
N VAL A 8 -6.75 -1.17 -18.07
CA VAL A 8 -7.10 -2.16 -17.04
C VAL A 8 -7.47 -1.48 -15.74
N LEU A 9 -6.65 -0.55 -15.25
CA LEU A 9 -6.91 0.15 -13.98
C LEU A 9 -8.13 1.07 -14.06
N SER A 10 -8.37 1.73 -15.19
CA SER A 10 -9.54 2.59 -15.38
C SER A 10 -10.87 1.82 -15.38
N GLY A 11 -10.85 0.55 -15.75
CA GLY A 11 -12.03 -0.32 -15.73
C GLY A 11 -12.39 -0.86 -14.34
N ILE A 12 -11.57 -0.62 -13.31
CA ILE A 12 -11.80 -1.11 -11.95
C ILE A 12 -12.53 -0.04 -11.13
N THR A 13 -13.83 0.11 -11.37
CA THR A 13 -14.66 1.13 -10.72
C THR A 13 -15.39 0.59 -9.50
N THR A 14 -15.80 -0.68 -9.51
CA THR A 14 -16.56 -1.27 -8.39
C THR A 14 -15.71 -2.23 -7.55
N MET A 15 -16.14 -2.48 -6.32
CA MET A 15 -15.51 -3.48 -5.45
C MET A 15 -15.51 -4.89 -6.07
N ARG A 16 -16.56 -5.25 -6.81
CA ARG A 16 -16.65 -6.53 -7.52
C ARG A 16 -15.59 -6.63 -8.62
N ASP A 17 -15.37 -5.55 -9.36
CA ASP A 17 -14.35 -5.48 -10.40
C ASP A 17 -12.95 -5.58 -9.79
N MET A 18 -12.70 -4.91 -8.66
CA MET A 18 -11.43 -4.99 -7.93
C MET A 18 -11.13 -6.42 -7.51
N VAL A 19 -12.09 -7.10 -6.88
CA VAL A 19 -11.93 -8.51 -6.48
C VAL A 19 -11.60 -9.35 -7.71
N LYS A 20 -12.34 -9.20 -8.81
CA LYS A 20 -12.11 -9.94 -10.06
C LYS A 20 -10.73 -9.67 -10.66
N ALA A 21 -10.30 -8.41 -10.71
CA ALA A 21 -9.03 -7.99 -11.28
C ALA A 21 -7.83 -8.54 -10.48
N PHE A 22 -7.92 -8.59 -9.15
CA PHE A 22 -6.81 -8.97 -8.27
C PHE A 22 -6.89 -10.40 -7.73
N GLN A 23 -7.76 -11.26 -8.29
CA GLN A 23 -7.90 -12.67 -7.88
C GLN A 23 -6.60 -13.47 -8.05
N ASN A 24 -5.87 -13.26 -9.14
CA ASN A 24 -4.70 -14.07 -9.48
C ASN A 24 -3.39 -13.35 -9.17
N GLU A 25 -2.60 -13.92 -8.26
CA GLU A 25 -1.29 -13.38 -7.84
C GLU A 25 -0.32 -13.18 -9.03
N ALA A 26 -0.35 -14.06 -10.03
CA ALA A 26 0.47 -13.91 -11.23
C ALA A 26 0.00 -12.75 -12.12
N HIS A 27 -1.31 -12.48 -12.17
CA HIS A 27 -1.85 -11.31 -12.87
C HIS A 27 -1.46 -10.03 -12.14
N CYS A 28 -1.64 -9.98 -10.80
CA CYS A 28 -1.19 -8.86 -9.96
C CYS A 28 0.29 -8.55 -10.18
N ARG A 29 1.15 -9.57 -10.27
CA ARG A 29 2.56 -9.38 -10.55
C ARG A 29 2.82 -8.74 -11.91
N ARG A 30 2.12 -9.17 -12.97
CA ARG A 30 2.24 -8.56 -14.30
C ARG A 30 1.79 -7.11 -14.30
N LEU A 31 0.69 -6.78 -13.59
CA LEU A 31 0.25 -5.41 -13.42
C LEU A 31 1.31 -4.56 -12.73
N VAL A 32 1.86 -5.01 -11.60
CA VAL A 32 2.92 -4.29 -10.89
C VAL A 32 4.18 -4.14 -11.76
N GLN A 33 4.54 -5.16 -12.53
CA GLN A 33 5.67 -5.06 -13.47
C GLN A 33 5.46 -4.00 -14.53
N ALA A 34 4.26 -3.93 -15.09
CA ALA A 34 3.95 -2.95 -16.12
C ALA A 34 3.81 -1.53 -15.55
N MET A 35 3.43 -1.37 -14.27
CA MET A 35 3.47 -0.09 -13.55
C MET A 35 4.89 0.38 -13.23
N VAL A 36 5.74 -0.50 -12.70
CA VAL A 36 7.10 -0.16 -12.28
C VAL A 36 8.06 -0.02 -13.47
N TRP A 37 7.86 -0.83 -14.52
CA TRP A 37 8.74 -0.92 -15.69
C TRP A 37 7.97 -0.76 -17.01
N PRO A 38 7.36 0.42 -17.27
CA PRO A 38 6.57 0.64 -18.47
C PRO A 38 7.38 0.52 -19.77
N LYS A 39 8.70 0.76 -19.71
CA LYS A 39 9.62 0.66 -20.86
C LYS A 39 10.56 -0.56 -20.79
N GLY A 40 10.19 -1.56 -20.00
CA GLY A 40 11.00 -2.76 -19.79
C GLY A 40 11.85 -2.72 -18.51
N ARG A 41 12.35 -3.90 -18.13
CA ARG A 41 12.97 -4.16 -16.83
C ARG A 41 14.30 -3.42 -16.68
N ILE A 42 14.51 -2.81 -15.52
CA ILE A 42 15.77 -2.15 -15.17
C ILE A 42 16.30 -2.77 -13.89
N CYS A 43 17.58 -3.17 -13.87
CA CYS A 43 18.22 -3.70 -12.68
C CYS A 43 18.28 -2.63 -11.59
N PRO A 44 17.71 -2.87 -10.40
CA PRO A 44 17.69 -1.88 -9.33
C PRO A 44 19.08 -1.63 -8.74
N ALA A 45 20.05 -2.53 -8.93
CA ALA A 45 21.41 -2.40 -8.39
C ALA A 45 22.35 -1.59 -9.29
N CYS A 46 22.34 -1.83 -10.61
CA CYS A 46 23.29 -1.22 -11.57
C CYS A 46 22.63 -0.46 -12.72
N GLY A 47 21.30 -0.41 -12.82
CA GLY A 47 20.60 0.28 -13.91
C GLY A 47 20.61 -0.42 -15.27
N TYR A 48 21.22 -1.60 -15.39
CA TYR A 48 21.27 -2.33 -16.66
C TYR A 48 19.89 -2.81 -17.11
N ARG A 49 19.61 -2.69 -18.42
CA ARG A 49 18.26 -2.89 -18.99
C ARG A 49 17.97 -4.33 -19.45
N ARG A 50 18.99 -5.18 -19.53
CA ARG A 50 18.82 -6.59 -19.92
C ARG A 50 18.84 -7.47 -18.67
N SER A 51 17.80 -8.30 -18.57
CA SER A 51 17.68 -9.29 -17.51
C SER A 51 17.00 -10.56 -18.02
N ILE A 52 17.45 -11.69 -17.48
CA ILE A 52 16.95 -13.02 -17.78
C ILE A 52 15.93 -13.39 -16.71
N ALA A 53 14.77 -13.90 -17.13
CA ALA A 53 13.80 -14.46 -16.20
C ALA A 53 14.29 -15.83 -15.72
N LEU A 54 14.43 -15.99 -14.41
CA LEU A 54 14.79 -17.28 -13.82
C LEU A 54 13.52 -18.10 -13.67
N THR A 55 13.21 -18.88 -14.71
CA THR A 55 12.09 -19.83 -14.72
C THR A 55 12.67 -21.24 -14.64
N GLY A 56 12.81 -21.79 -13.44
CA GLY A 56 13.40 -23.13 -13.30
C GLY A 56 13.46 -23.66 -11.87
N ARG A 57 13.89 -24.92 -11.75
CA ARG A 57 14.39 -25.49 -10.50
C ARG A 57 15.91 -25.34 -10.50
N GLU A 58 16.44 -24.31 -9.85
CA GLU A 58 17.86 -24.29 -9.51
C GLU A 58 18.03 -25.10 -8.22
N ASN A 59 18.89 -26.13 -8.24
CA ASN A 59 19.21 -26.98 -7.09
C ASN A 59 17.98 -27.64 -6.44
N GLY A 60 17.04 -28.13 -7.25
CA GLY A 60 15.83 -28.85 -6.77
C GLY A 60 14.76 -27.94 -6.13
N LYS A 61 15.04 -26.67 -5.88
CA LYS A 61 14.09 -25.69 -5.33
C LYS A 61 13.44 -24.91 -6.47
N ARG A 62 12.10 -24.79 -6.47
CA ARG A 62 11.39 -23.95 -7.46
C ARG A 62 11.85 -22.50 -7.29
N ALA A 63 12.37 -21.89 -8.35
CA ALA A 63 12.69 -20.47 -8.35
C ALA A 63 11.43 -19.67 -8.02
N ARG A 64 11.61 -18.60 -7.23
CA ARG A 64 10.52 -17.71 -6.86
C ARG A 64 9.92 -17.11 -8.13
N SER A 65 8.60 -17.17 -8.27
CA SER A 65 7.92 -16.65 -9.46
C SER A 65 8.19 -15.16 -9.63
N GLY A 66 8.68 -14.76 -10.82
CA GLY A 66 9.03 -13.37 -11.12
C GLY A 66 10.41 -12.93 -10.61
N LEU A 67 11.32 -13.88 -10.41
CA LEU A 67 12.73 -13.62 -10.16
C LEU A 67 13.46 -13.37 -11.49
N TYR A 68 14.23 -12.29 -11.54
CA TYR A 68 15.04 -11.89 -12.67
C TYR A 68 16.50 -11.82 -12.25
N GLN A 69 17.41 -12.14 -13.16
CA GLN A 69 18.84 -11.95 -12.98
C GLN A 69 19.35 -10.91 -13.96
N CYS A 70 20.14 -9.94 -13.47
CA CYS A 70 20.81 -8.97 -14.30
C CYS A 70 21.77 -9.68 -15.28
N SER A 71 21.70 -9.32 -16.56
CA SER A 71 22.56 -9.89 -17.60
C SER A 71 23.93 -9.20 -17.70
N SER A 72 24.21 -8.19 -16.86
CA SER A 72 25.53 -7.58 -16.79
C SER A 72 26.51 -8.56 -16.15
N GLY A 73 27.65 -8.80 -16.81
CA GLY A 73 28.68 -9.74 -16.37
C GLY A 73 29.26 -9.44 -14.99
N THR A 74 29.32 -8.15 -14.61
CA THR A 74 29.86 -7.70 -13.31
C THR A 74 28.81 -7.68 -12.20
N CYS A 75 27.52 -7.47 -12.53
CA CYS A 75 26.48 -7.30 -11.51
C CYS A 75 25.82 -8.63 -11.12
N ARG A 76 25.29 -9.37 -12.11
CA ARG A 76 24.51 -10.62 -11.95
C ARG A 76 23.47 -10.64 -10.81
N PHE A 77 23.05 -9.46 -10.34
CA PHE A 77 22.15 -9.31 -9.21
C PHE A 77 20.77 -9.89 -9.51
N GLN A 78 20.22 -10.65 -8.56
CA GLN A 78 18.88 -11.20 -8.65
C GLN A 78 17.86 -10.27 -8.00
N PHE A 79 16.78 -9.98 -8.71
CA PHE A 79 15.75 -9.05 -8.26
C PHE A 79 14.34 -9.47 -8.72
N THR A 80 13.33 -9.00 -8.00
CA THR A 80 11.92 -9.10 -8.36
C THR A 80 11.39 -7.71 -8.66
N VAL A 81 10.14 -7.62 -9.10
CA VAL A 81 9.44 -6.34 -9.25
C VAL A 81 9.32 -5.56 -7.94
N THR A 82 9.35 -6.26 -6.81
CA THR A 82 9.26 -5.66 -5.48
C THR A 82 10.62 -5.26 -4.91
N THR A 83 11.73 -5.55 -5.60
CA THR A 83 13.07 -5.21 -5.12
C THR A 83 13.29 -3.71 -5.04
N ARG A 84 13.76 -3.20 -3.89
CA ARG A 84 13.91 -1.76 -3.58
C ARG A 84 12.61 -0.95 -3.71
N THR A 85 11.47 -1.58 -3.44
CA THR A 85 10.16 -0.89 -3.32
C THR A 85 9.61 -1.08 -1.90
N PRO A 86 8.58 -0.33 -1.47
CA PRO A 86 7.92 -0.59 -0.19
C PRO A 86 7.31 -2.01 -0.06
N LEU A 87 7.11 -2.70 -1.19
CA LEU A 87 6.66 -4.09 -1.25
C LEU A 87 7.80 -5.09 -0.98
N HIS A 88 9.05 -4.62 -0.82
CA HIS A 88 10.22 -5.45 -0.66
C HIS A 88 10.18 -6.28 0.63
N ALA A 89 10.55 -7.56 0.52
CA ALA A 89 10.61 -8.52 1.63
C ALA A 89 9.29 -8.67 2.43
N THR A 90 8.17 -8.16 1.91
CA THR A 90 6.87 -8.32 2.54
C THR A 90 6.37 -9.76 2.34
N LYS A 91 5.74 -10.32 3.38
CA LYS A 91 5.08 -11.64 3.30
C LYS A 91 3.65 -11.56 2.77
N LEU A 92 3.16 -10.34 2.54
CA LEU A 92 1.81 -10.10 2.06
C LEU A 92 1.72 -10.37 0.56
N PRO A 93 0.65 -11.03 0.09
CA PRO A 93 0.37 -11.18 -1.34
C PRO A 93 0.25 -9.82 -2.04
N LEU A 94 0.66 -9.75 -3.30
CA LEU A 94 0.50 -8.54 -4.12
C LEU A 94 -0.96 -8.17 -4.30
N ARG A 95 -1.86 -9.16 -4.37
CA ARG A 95 -3.31 -8.88 -4.38
C ARG A 95 -3.76 -8.01 -3.21
N THR A 96 -3.24 -8.25 -2.00
CA THR A 96 -3.63 -7.50 -0.80
C THR A 96 -3.14 -6.06 -0.89
N TRP A 97 -1.93 -5.85 -1.42
CA TRP A 97 -1.39 -4.52 -1.65
C TRP A 97 -2.16 -3.74 -2.72
N LEU A 98 -2.53 -4.40 -3.83
CA LEU A 98 -3.31 -3.77 -4.90
C LEU A 98 -4.75 -3.45 -4.44
N SER A 99 -5.39 -4.35 -3.71
CA SER A 99 -6.70 -4.07 -3.08
C SER A 99 -6.61 -2.92 -2.08
N GLY A 100 -5.56 -2.88 -1.26
CA GLY A 100 -5.34 -1.77 -0.31
C GLY A 100 -5.11 -0.43 -1.02
N LEU A 101 -4.36 -0.44 -2.12
CA LEU A 101 -4.18 0.74 -2.97
C LEU A 101 -5.50 1.21 -3.59
N TRP A 102 -6.29 0.29 -4.14
CA TRP A 102 -7.60 0.63 -4.71
C TRP A 102 -8.55 1.24 -3.67
N LEU A 103 -8.67 0.62 -2.49
CA LEU A 103 -9.48 1.14 -1.39
C LEU A 103 -9.05 2.53 -0.93
N MET A 104 -7.74 2.79 -0.92
CA MET A 104 -7.20 4.10 -0.55
C MET A 104 -7.49 5.17 -1.60
N LEU A 105 -7.42 4.82 -2.89
CA LEU A 105 -7.68 5.74 -4.00
C LEU A 105 -9.17 6.04 -4.19
N GLN A 106 -10.06 5.09 -3.84
CA GLN A 106 -11.51 5.24 -3.98
C GLN A 106 -12.16 5.99 -2.79
N SER A 107 -11.38 6.37 -1.78
CA SER A 107 -11.89 6.99 -0.55
C SER A 107 -11.65 8.49 -0.52
N ASP A 108 -12.72 9.28 -0.61
CA ASP A 108 -12.66 10.75 -0.69
C ASP A 108 -12.01 11.41 0.54
N LYS A 109 -12.27 10.86 1.74
CA LYS A 109 -11.75 11.37 3.03
C LYS A 109 -10.52 10.60 3.53
N GLY A 110 -10.01 9.67 2.73
CA GLY A 110 -9.00 8.71 3.13
C GLY A 110 -9.52 7.63 4.08
N ILE A 111 -8.83 6.48 4.07
CA ILE A 111 -9.21 5.31 4.87
C ILE A 111 -8.40 5.21 6.18
N SER A 112 -9.07 4.93 7.30
CA SER A 112 -8.42 4.66 8.58
C SER A 112 -7.74 3.29 8.57
N SER A 113 -6.68 3.12 9.36
CA SER A 113 -5.95 1.83 9.40
C SER A 113 -6.80 0.68 9.93
N ILE A 114 -7.78 0.95 10.80
CA ILE A 114 -8.72 -0.06 11.31
C ILE A 114 -9.64 -0.53 10.19
N ARG A 115 -10.27 0.40 9.44
CA ARG A 115 -11.15 0.04 8.32
C ARG A 115 -10.41 -0.64 7.19
N LEU A 116 -9.18 -0.21 6.91
CA LEU A 116 -8.31 -0.87 5.94
C LEU A 116 -7.95 -2.30 6.38
N ALA A 117 -7.71 -2.52 7.68
CA ALA A 117 -7.42 -3.84 8.23
C ALA A 117 -8.62 -4.79 8.10
N GLU A 118 -9.81 -4.32 8.46
CA GLU A 118 -11.07 -5.06 8.32
C GLU A 118 -11.33 -5.44 6.86
N ALA A 119 -11.23 -4.47 5.94
CA ALA A 119 -11.49 -4.69 4.52
C ALA A 119 -10.51 -5.68 3.87
N LEU A 120 -9.25 -5.72 4.32
CA LEU A 120 -8.21 -6.60 3.77
C LEU A 120 -8.06 -7.92 4.53
N GLY A 121 -8.69 -8.07 5.70
CA GLY A 121 -8.50 -9.23 6.58
C GLY A 121 -7.08 -9.35 7.14
N VAL A 122 -6.43 -8.22 7.44
CA VAL A 122 -5.08 -8.17 8.03
C VAL A 122 -5.11 -7.54 9.41
N SER A 123 -4.01 -7.64 10.18
CA SER A 123 -3.93 -6.95 11.47
C SER A 123 -3.81 -5.43 11.30
N GLN A 124 -4.38 -4.67 12.24
CA GLN A 124 -4.33 -3.19 12.21
C GLN A 124 -2.90 -2.62 12.08
N PRO A 125 -1.87 -3.14 12.78
CA PRO A 125 -0.51 -2.62 12.61
C PRO A 125 0.05 -2.88 11.21
N THR A 126 -0.39 -3.96 10.56
CA THR A 126 -0.03 -4.29 9.18
C THR A 126 -0.69 -3.32 8.21
N ALA A 127 -1.98 -3.08 8.36
CA ALA A 127 -2.72 -2.09 7.58
C ALA A 127 -2.16 -0.68 7.76
N TRP A 128 -1.74 -0.31 8.98
CA TRP A 128 -1.12 0.98 9.25
C TRP A 128 0.21 1.15 8.48
N ARG A 129 1.12 0.17 8.54
CA ARG A 129 2.38 0.20 7.77
C ARG A 129 2.11 0.21 6.26
N MET A 130 1.15 -0.59 5.81
CA MET A 130 0.71 -0.63 4.41
C MET A 130 0.20 0.75 3.95
N GLY A 131 -0.70 1.36 4.71
CA GLY A 131 -1.28 2.68 4.39
C GLY A 131 -0.21 3.76 4.29
N HIS A 132 0.76 3.80 5.20
CA HIS A 132 1.90 4.72 5.11
C HIS A 132 2.75 4.49 3.85
N ALA A 133 3.11 3.24 3.57
CA ALA A 133 3.86 2.89 2.36
C ALA A 133 3.11 3.29 1.08
N LEU A 134 1.80 3.04 1.01
CA LEU A 134 0.97 3.41 -0.14
C LEU A 134 0.88 4.94 -0.30
N ARG A 135 0.71 5.69 0.79
CA ARG A 135 0.68 7.16 0.76
C ARG A 135 2.00 7.76 0.28
N LEU A 136 3.14 7.18 0.67
CA LEU A 136 4.45 7.60 0.15
C LEU A 136 4.61 7.30 -1.35
N MET A 137 4.00 6.22 -1.86
CA MET A 137 4.06 5.89 -3.29
C MET A 137 3.11 6.74 -4.16
N VAL A 138 1.94 7.11 -3.62
CA VAL A 138 0.92 7.89 -4.34
C VAL A 138 1.12 9.40 -4.17
N GLY A 139 1.68 9.81 -3.03
CA GLY A 139 1.87 11.21 -2.66
C GLY A 139 2.61 11.97 -3.74
N ARG A 140 1.98 13.04 -4.24
CA ARG A 140 2.65 14.04 -5.06
C ARG A 140 3.12 15.15 -4.13
N GLU A 141 4.41 15.44 -4.13
CA GLU A 141 4.99 16.60 -3.43
C GLU A 141 4.71 17.91 -4.18
N ARG A 142 3.49 18.09 -4.68
CA ARG A 142 3.08 19.38 -5.25
C ARG A 142 2.35 20.14 -4.17
N ALA A 143 2.84 21.33 -3.83
CA ALA A 143 2.08 22.27 -3.05
C ALA A 143 0.74 22.54 -3.74
N LEU A 144 -0.33 22.67 -2.95
CA LEU A 144 -1.60 23.18 -3.47
C LEU A 144 -1.37 24.64 -3.87
N ASP A 145 -1.94 25.05 -5.01
CA ASP A 145 -1.78 26.39 -5.59
C ASP A 145 -3.16 26.95 -6.00
N GLY A 146 -3.27 28.28 -6.07
CA GLY A 146 -4.52 28.99 -6.30
C GLY A 146 -5.41 29.08 -5.06
N VAL A 147 -6.73 29.20 -5.28
CA VAL A 147 -7.72 29.25 -4.21
C VAL A 147 -8.01 27.82 -3.74
N VAL A 148 -7.62 27.51 -2.51
CA VAL A 148 -7.85 26.21 -1.88
C VAL A 148 -8.92 26.37 -0.81
N GLU A 149 -10.07 25.73 -1.02
CA GLU A 149 -11.10 25.61 0.00
C GLU A 149 -10.88 24.34 0.83
N ILE A 150 -10.95 24.46 2.15
CA ILE A 150 -10.76 23.36 3.09
C ILE A 150 -12.06 23.18 3.87
N ASP A 151 -12.77 22.08 3.62
CA ASP A 151 -14.09 21.76 4.22
C ASP A 151 -14.09 21.68 5.77
N GLY A 152 -12.92 21.56 6.40
CA GLY A 152 -12.82 21.58 7.85
C GLY A 152 -11.39 21.58 8.37
N LEU A 153 -11.14 22.39 9.40
CA LEU A 153 -9.88 22.42 10.14
C LEU A 153 -10.15 21.99 11.58
N TYR A 154 -9.65 20.81 11.96
CA TYR A 154 -9.67 20.37 13.34
C TYR A 154 -8.39 20.80 14.07
N LEU A 155 -8.47 21.92 14.80
CA LEU A 155 -7.42 22.38 15.71
C LEU A 155 -7.73 21.90 17.14
N GLY A 156 -7.31 20.68 17.45
CA GLY A 156 -7.43 20.12 18.80
C GLY A 156 -6.21 20.44 19.67
N GLY A 157 -6.36 21.32 20.66
CA GLY A 157 -5.43 21.42 21.79
C GLY A 157 -5.67 20.28 22.78
N LYS A 158 -4.65 19.91 23.58
CA LYS A 158 -4.89 19.01 24.73
C LYS A 158 -6.05 19.60 25.54
N PRO A 159 -7.05 18.79 25.97
CA PRO A 159 -8.07 19.29 26.87
C PRO A 159 -7.37 19.95 28.05
N ARG A 160 -7.85 21.14 28.46
CA ARG A 160 -7.36 21.77 29.68
C ARG A 160 -7.46 20.71 30.77
N ARG A 161 -6.33 20.44 31.44
CA ARG A 161 -6.30 19.51 32.55
C ARG A 161 -7.31 20.06 33.55
N GLU A 162 -8.41 19.35 33.76
CA GLU A 162 -9.35 19.72 34.81
C GLU A 162 -8.58 19.81 36.12
N VAL A 163 -8.93 20.79 36.94
CA VAL A 163 -8.20 21.09 38.18
C VAL A 163 -8.19 19.86 39.11
N ASP A 164 -9.17 18.96 38.95
CA ASP A 164 -9.34 17.73 39.71
C ASP A 164 -8.90 16.44 38.95
N TYR A 165 -8.28 16.59 37.78
CA TYR A 165 -7.82 15.44 37.01
C TYR A 165 -6.51 14.86 37.55
N SER A 166 -6.65 13.79 38.32
CA SER A 166 -5.54 12.89 38.67
C SER A 166 -5.27 11.91 37.52
N PRO A 167 -4.07 11.95 36.87
CA PRO A 167 -3.75 11.00 35.81
C PRO A 167 -3.81 9.57 36.35
N PRO A 168 -4.45 8.62 35.64
CA PRO A 168 -4.40 7.23 36.05
C PRO A 168 -2.94 6.74 36.05
N GLY A 169 -2.53 6.14 37.17
CA GLY A 169 -1.19 5.55 37.31
C GLY A 169 -0.91 4.50 36.23
N ARG A 170 0.38 4.23 35.97
CA ARG A 170 0.84 3.21 35.00
C ARG A 170 0.28 1.83 35.38
N GLY A 171 -0.90 1.48 34.87
CA GLY A 171 -1.55 0.20 35.20
C GLY A 171 -3.03 0.06 34.84
N ARG A 172 -3.79 1.15 34.65
CA ARG A 172 -5.20 1.03 34.21
C ARG A 172 -5.30 1.01 32.68
N LYS A 173 -5.75 -0.12 32.11
CA LYS A 173 -6.27 -0.17 30.73
C LYS A 173 -7.47 0.79 30.67
N GLY A 174 -7.40 1.78 29.79
CA GLY A 174 -8.46 2.78 29.63
C GLY A 174 -9.81 2.11 29.39
N GLN A 175 -10.79 2.43 30.23
CA GLN A 175 -12.19 2.20 29.87
C GLN A 175 -12.55 3.20 28.75
N PRO A 176 -13.39 2.81 27.79
CA PRO A 176 -13.88 3.74 26.77
C PRO A 176 -14.71 4.83 27.45
N ASN A 177 -14.58 6.06 26.95
CA ASN A 177 -15.51 7.14 27.28
C ASN A 177 -16.86 6.78 26.65
N ASP A 178 -17.72 6.15 27.42
CA ASP A 178 -19.11 5.94 27.02
C ASP A 178 -19.81 7.31 27.01
N LEU A 179 -20.25 7.65 25.80
CA LEU A 179 -21.19 8.69 25.39
C LEU A 179 -21.87 9.46 26.52
N HIS A 180 -21.49 10.73 26.68
CA HIS A 180 -22.39 11.73 27.26
C HIS A 180 -23.53 11.94 26.26
N GLU A 181 -24.64 11.25 26.48
CA GLU A 181 -25.94 11.62 25.92
C GLU A 181 -26.27 13.04 26.40
N GLY A 182 -26.29 13.99 25.46
CA GLY A 182 -26.71 15.35 25.73
C GLY A 182 -28.18 15.38 26.12
N GLY A 183 -28.44 15.76 27.37
CA GLY A 183 -29.75 16.22 27.79
C GLY A 183 -30.15 17.45 26.96
N VAL A 184 -31.28 17.32 26.27
CA VAL A 184 -32.01 18.43 25.67
C VAL A 184 -32.60 19.26 26.82
N THR A 185 -32.23 20.54 26.87
CA THR A 185 -33.05 21.62 27.42
C THR A 185 -33.12 22.71 26.38
#